data_AF-A0A945EW63-F1
#
_entry.id   AF-A0A945EW63-F1
#
_cell.length_a   1.000
_cell.length_b   1.000
_cell.length_c   1.000
_cell.angle_alpha   90.00
_cell.angle_beta   90.00
_cell.angle_gamma   90.00
#
_symmetry.space_group_name_H-M   'P 1'
#
loop_
_entity.id
_entity.type
_entity.pdbx_description
1 polymer ?
#
loop_
_entity_poly.entity_id
_entity_poly.type
_entity_poly.pdbx_seq_one_letter_code
_entity_poly.pdbx_strand_id
1 'polypeptide(L)'
;MAKKKEISVEEKLRALYDLQLIDSRIDEIRNVRGELPLEVEDLEDEVAGLNTRISNLNQDTANLETDINNKKLAIEESNGLMKKYDEQQKKVRNNREFDSLSKEIEYQDLEIQLAE
;
A
#
# COMPACT_ATOMS: atom_id res chain seq x y z
N MET A 1 74.00 18.00 -31.78
CA MET A 1 72.56 18.20 -32.06
C MET A 1 71.87 16.86 -31.86
N ALA A 2 71.00 16.73 -30.86
CA ALA A 2 70.28 15.49 -30.61
C ALA A 2 69.34 15.24 -31.80
N LYS A 3 69.58 14.16 -32.57
CA LYS A 3 68.64 13.71 -33.61
C LYS A 3 67.32 13.40 -32.90
N LYS A 4 66.31 14.24 -33.12
CA LYS A 4 64.93 13.97 -32.71
C LYS A 4 64.54 12.67 -33.42
N LYS A 5 64.36 11.58 -32.68
CA LYS A 5 63.92 10.30 -33.24
C LYS A 5 62.50 10.55 -33.76
N GLU A 6 62.34 10.63 -35.06
CA GLU A 6 61.03 10.81 -35.68
C GLU A 6 60.19 9.56 -35.36
N ILE A 7 59.08 9.77 -34.66
CA ILE A 7 58.12 8.72 -34.35
C ILE A 7 57.65 8.13 -35.68
N SER A 8 57.73 6.81 -35.81
CA SER A 8 57.33 6.13 -37.03
C SER A 8 55.85 6.33 -37.31
N VAL A 9 55.45 6.23 -38.58
CA VAL A 9 54.04 6.35 -38.97
C VAL A 9 53.19 5.30 -38.26
N GLU A 10 53.71 4.09 -38.07
CA GLU A 10 53.03 3.02 -37.34
C GLU A 10 52.76 3.39 -35.87
N GLU A 11 53.76 3.91 -35.15
CA GLU A 11 53.59 4.34 -33.76
C GLU A 11 52.57 5.49 -33.63
N LYS A 12 52.52 6.41 -34.59
CA LYS A 12 51.49 7.47 -34.64
C LYS A 12 50.10 6.91 -34.88
N LEU A 13 49.95 5.92 -35.76
CA LEU A 13 48.66 5.29 -36.05
C LEU A 13 48.15 4.47 -34.86
N ARG A 14 49.04 3.74 -34.16
CA ARG A 14 48.68 3.03 -32.92
C ARG A 14 48.22 4.00 -31.82
N ALA A 15 48.97 5.08 -31.59
CA ALA A 15 48.60 6.10 -30.63
C ALA A 15 47.27 6.80 -30.97
N LEU A 16 46.99 7.03 -32.27
CA LEU A 16 45.73 7.60 -32.72
C LEU A 16 44.55 6.64 -32.51
N TYR A 17 44.76 5.35 -32.77
CA TYR A 17 43.75 4.31 -32.52
C TYR A 17 43.43 4.17 -31.03
N ASP A 18 44.46 4.17 -30.17
CA ASP A 18 44.29 4.13 -28.72
C ASP A 18 43.50 5.35 -28.22
N LEU A 19 43.80 6.54 -28.76
CA LEU A 19 43.03 7.76 -28.47
C LEU A 19 41.57 7.62 -28.90
N GLN A 20 41.31 7.14 -30.13
CA GLN A 20 39.95 6.94 -30.63
C GLN A 20 39.17 5.96 -29.75
N LEU A 21 39.82 4.92 -29.21
CA LEU A 21 39.18 3.95 -28.33
C LEU A 21 38.79 4.59 -26.98
N ILE A 22 39.64 5.47 -26.45
CA ILE A 22 39.37 6.25 -25.24
C ILE A 22 38.20 7.21 -25.49
N ASP A 23 38.23 7.95 -26.60
CA ASP A 23 37.15 8.89 -26.96
C ASP A 23 35.81 8.16 -27.12
N SER A 24 35.80 6.98 -27.76
CA SER A 24 34.59 6.16 -27.89
C SER A 24 34.01 5.76 -26.52
N ARG A 25 34.89 5.38 -25.57
CA ARG A 25 34.46 5.06 -24.19
C ARG A 25 33.96 6.30 -23.44
N ILE A 26 34.56 7.47 -23.67
CA ILE A 26 34.10 8.73 -23.07
C ILE A 26 32.69 9.07 -23.57
N ASP A 27 32.42 8.86 -24.85
CA ASP A 27 31.11 9.11 -25.44
C ASP A 27 30.04 8.15 -24.89
N GLU A 28 30.36 6.86 -24.71
CA GLU A 28 29.48 5.91 -24.01
C GLU A 28 29.13 6.39 -22.60
N ILE A 29 30.14 6.80 -21.81
CA ILE A 29 29.92 7.33 -20.45
C ILE A 29 29.04 8.58 -20.47
N ARG A 30 29.21 9.46 -21.46
CA ARG A 30 28.41 10.68 -21.59
C ARG A 30 26.96 10.38 -21.95
N ASN A 31 26.72 9.39 -22.81
CA ASN A 31 25.38 8.95 -23.19
C ASN A 31 24.65 8.38 -21.96
N VAL A 32 25.27 7.44 -21.25
CA VAL A 32 24.71 6.85 -20.02
C VAL A 32 24.45 7.94 -18.98
N ARG A 33 25.35 8.92 -18.83
CA ARG A 33 25.14 10.04 -17.90
C ARG A 33 23.96 10.94 -18.29
N GLY A 34 23.54 10.95 -19.55
CA GLY A 34 22.35 11.67 -20.01
C GLY A 34 21.05 10.90 -19.79
N GLU A 35 21.09 9.58 -19.96
CA GLU A 35 19.93 8.69 -19.79
C GLU A 35 19.65 8.36 -18.31
N LEU A 36 20.70 8.18 -17.50
CA LEU A 36 20.59 7.79 -16.09
C LEU A 36 19.77 8.78 -15.24
N PRO A 37 19.86 10.12 -15.41
CA PRO A 37 18.98 11.05 -14.70
C PRO A 37 17.49 10.84 -14.98
N LEU A 38 17.11 10.49 -16.23
CA LEU A 38 15.72 10.22 -16.60
C LEU A 38 15.25 8.91 -15.97
N GLU A 39 16.09 7.88 -15.99
CA GLU A 39 15.77 6.60 -15.33
C GLU A 39 15.62 6.77 -13.80
N VAL A 40 16.43 7.62 -13.18
CA VAL A 40 16.28 7.96 -11.75
C VAL A 40 14.97 8.71 -11.50
N GLU A 41 14.62 9.69 -12.33
CA GLU A 41 13.35 10.44 -12.22
C GLU A 41 12.14 9.50 -12.38
N ASP A 42 12.15 8.62 -13.38
CA ASP A 42 11.10 7.62 -13.60
C ASP A 42 10.94 6.69 -12.38
N LEU A 43 12.05 6.24 -11.79
CA LEU A 43 12.05 5.42 -10.58
C LEU A 43 11.55 6.18 -9.35
N GLU A 44 11.89 7.47 -9.20
CA GLU A 44 11.40 8.33 -8.12
C GLU A 44 9.87 8.51 -8.21
N ASP A 45 9.34 8.72 -9.42
CA ASP A 45 7.91 8.80 -9.68
C ASP A 45 7.19 7.48 -9.41
N GLU A 46 7.76 6.34 -9.81
CA GLU A 46 7.21 5.02 -9.50
C GLU A 46 7.15 4.79 -7.97
N VAL A 47 8.23 5.11 -7.26
CA VAL A 47 8.27 5.01 -5.79
C VAL A 47 7.24 5.92 -5.13
N ALA A 48 7.07 7.15 -5.60
CA ALA A 48 6.05 8.06 -5.10
C ALA A 48 4.62 7.53 -5.33
N GLY A 49 4.37 6.95 -6.51
CA GLY A 49 3.11 6.28 -6.84
C GLY A 49 2.83 5.09 -5.91
N LEU A 50 3.83 4.24 -5.69
CA LEU A 50 3.74 3.09 -4.78
C LEU A 50 3.48 3.52 -3.33
N ASN A 51 4.17 4.55 -2.85
CA ASN A 51 3.96 5.10 -1.50
C ASN A 51 2.53 5.63 -1.32
N THR A 52 1.98 6.32 -2.32
CA THR A 52 0.59 6.79 -2.31
C THR A 52 -0.38 5.61 -2.22
N ARG A 53 -0.15 4.55 -3.00
CA ARG A 53 -0.96 3.34 -2.97
C ARG A 53 -0.92 2.65 -1.60
N ILE A 54 0.26 2.56 -0.99
CA ILE A 54 0.43 2.01 0.36
C ILE A 54 -0.34 2.85 1.38
N SER A 55 -0.24 4.18 1.31
CA SER A 55 -0.97 5.08 2.21
C SER A 55 -2.48 4.86 2.13
N ASN A 56 -3.03 4.73 0.92
CA ASN A 56 -4.46 4.48 0.74
C ASN A 56 -4.88 3.12 1.32
N LEU A 57 -4.11 2.06 1.05
CA LEU A 57 -4.40 0.72 1.59
C LEU A 57 -4.33 0.67 3.12
N ASN A 58 -3.40 1.41 3.73
CA ASN A 58 -3.31 1.51 5.19
C ASN A 58 -4.52 2.24 5.76
N GLN A 59 -4.99 3.31 5.10
CA GLN A 59 -6.20 4.01 5.51
C GLN A 59 -7.44 3.12 5.40
N ASP A 60 -7.58 2.38 4.30
CA ASP A 60 -8.68 1.43 4.11
C ASP A 60 -8.66 0.34 5.17
N THR A 61 -7.47 -0.18 5.51
CA THR A 61 -7.30 -1.17 6.59
C THR A 61 -7.74 -0.61 7.93
N ALA A 62 -7.33 0.61 8.28
CA ALA A 62 -7.73 1.26 9.53
C ALA A 62 -9.26 1.51 9.60
N ASN A 63 -9.86 1.87 8.46
CA ASN A 63 -11.32 2.03 8.36
C ASN A 63 -12.04 0.68 8.59
N LEU A 64 -11.57 -0.38 7.94
CA LEU A 64 -12.12 -1.73 8.10
C LEU A 64 -11.97 -2.25 9.54
N GLU A 65 -10.84 -1.99 10.19
CA GLU A 65 -10.65 -2.34 11.61
C GLU A 65 -11.63 -1.58 12.51
N THR A 66 -11.88 -0.30 12.21
CA THR A 66 -12.88 0.52 12.92
C THR A 66 -14.28 -0.06 12.73
N ASP A 67 -14.65 -0.43 11.51
CA ASP A 67 -15.96 -1.03 11.20
C ASP A 67 -16.15 -2.39 11.89
N ILE A 68 -15.11 -3.22 11.92
CA ILE A 68 -15.12 -4.49 12.67
C ILE A 68 -15.35 -4.24 14.16
N ASN A 69 -14.68 -3.25 14.74
CA ASN A 69 -14.86 -2.92 16.15
C ASN A 69 -16.28 -2.39 16.43
N ASN A 70 -16.81 -1.54 15.54
CA ASN A 70 -18.17 -1.04 15.66
C ASN A 70 -19.21 -2.17 15.59
N LYS A 71 -19.05 -3.12 14.66
CA LYS A 71 -19.90 -4.32 14.56
C LYS A 71 -19.83 -5.17 15.84
N LYS A 72 -18.64 -5.40 16.40
CA LYS A 72 -18.48 -6.13 17.67
C LYS A 72 -19.19 -5.43 18.83
N LEU A 73 -19.07 -4.11 18.94
CA LEU A 73 -19.76 -3.33 19.97
C LEU A 73 -21.28 -3.42 19.82
N ALA A 74 -21.79 -3.34 18.59
CA ALA A 74 -23.22 -3.49 18.32
C ALA A 74 -23.73 -4.88 18.74
N ILE A 75 -22.97 -5.94 18.44
CA ILE A 75 -23.29 -7.32 18.89
C ILE A 75 -23.33 -7.40 20.42
N GLU A 76 -22.37 -6.79 21.12
CA GLU A 76 -22.36 -6.78 22.59
C GLU A 76 -23.56 -6.03 23.17
N GLU A 77 -23.95 -4.90 22.58
CA GLU A 77 -25.12 -4.12 22.99
C GLU A 77 -26.43 -4.89 22.79
N SER A 78 -26.64 -5.48 21.61
CA SER A 78 -27.81 -6.31 21.32
C SER A 78 -27.89 -7.53 22.24
N ASN A 79 -26.76 -8.18 22.54
CA ASN A 79 -26.70 -9.27 23.53
C ASN A 79 -27.10 -8.80 24.94
N GLY A 80 -26.71 -7.59 25.33
CA GLY A 80 -27.09 -6.98 26.59
C GLY A 80 -28.60 -6.70 26.67
N LEU A 81 -29.17 -6.12 25.61
CA LEU A 81 -30.61 -5.87 25.50
C LEU A 81 -31.41 -7.16 25.50
N MET A 82 -30.96 -8.18 24.77
CA MET A 82 -31.59 -9.49 24.71
C MET A 82 -31.70 -10.11 26.11
N LYS A 83 -30.60 -10.12 26.90
CA LYS A 83 -30.63 -10.60 28.30
C LYS A 83 -31.63 -9.83 29.15
N LYS A 84 -31.69 -8.50 29.01
CA LYS A 84 -32.63 -7.65 29.75
C LYS A 84 -34.08 -7.97 29.39
N TYR A 85 -34.40 -8.14 28.11
CA TYR A 85 -35.75 -8.50 27.67
C TYR A 85 -36.13 -9.91 28.10
N ASP A 86 -35.19 -10.85 28.08
CA ASP A 86 -35.37 -12.23 28.54
C ASP A 86 -35.69 -12.30 30.05
N GLU A 87 -35.05 -11.47 30.87
CA GLU A 87 -35.38 -11.32 32.29
C GLU A 87 -36.74 -10.65 32.53
N GLN A 88 -37.11 -9.66 31.70
CA GLN A 88 -38.42 -9.01 31.78
C GLN A 88 -39.53 -9.98 31.41
N GLN A 89 -39.35 -10.76 30.35
CA GLN A 89 -40.33 -11.72 29.84
C GLN A 89 -40.71 -12.76 30.91
N LYS A 90 -39.75 -13.22 31.71
CA LYS A 90 -39.98 -14.15 32.84
C LYS A 90 -40.90 -13.59 33.94
N LYS A 91 -41.05 -12.26 34.03
CA LYS A 91 -41.89 -11.58 35.03
C LYS A 91 -43.28 -11.21 34.49
N VAL A 92 -43.51 -11.35 33.18
CA VAL A 92 -44.76 -10.95 32.53
C VAL A 92 -45.85 -12.00 32.75
N ARG A 93 -47.05 -11.51 33.11
CA ARG A 93 -48.27 -12.34 33.27
C ARG A 93 -49.34 -12.01 32.24
N ASN A 94 -49.11 -11.00 31.40
CA ASN A 94 -50.00 -10.54 30.35
C ASN A 94 -49.51 -11.02 28.98
N ASN A 95 -50.34 -11.79 28.27
CA ASN A 95 -49.97 -12.38 26.99
C ASN A 95 -49.54 -11.34 25.94
N ARG A 96 -50.15 -10.14 25.95
CA ARG A 96 -49.80 -9.07 24.99
C ARG A 96 -48.41 -8.50 25.23
N GLU A 97 -48.02 -8.34 26.49
CA GLU A 97 -46.68 -7.87 26.85
C GLU A 97 -45.64 -8.95 26.59
N PHE A 98 -46.01 -10.22 26.79
CA PHE A 98 -45.15 -11.37 26.50
C PHE A 98 -44.82 -11.41 25.00
N ASP A 99 -45.83 -11.33 24.13
CA ASP A 99 -45.65 -11.32 22.68
C ASP A 99 -44.83 -10.12 22.20
N SER A 100 -44.97 -8.96 22.84
CA SER A 100 -44.17 -7.77 22.53
C SER A 100 -42.70 -7.98 22.86
N LEU A 101 -42.38 -8.52 24.04
CA LEU A 101 -40.99 -8.80 24.44
C LEU A 101 -40.37 -9.91 23.58
N SER A 102 -41.14 -10.92 23.19
CA SER A 102 -40.66 -11.97 22.26
C SER A 102 -40.21 -11.37 20.93
N LYS A 103 -40.97 -10.42 20.37
CA LYS A 103 -40.59 -9.73 19.13
C LYS A 103 -39.34 -8.85 19.29
N GLU A 104 -39.20 -8.19 20.44
CA GLU A 104 -37.98 -7.42 20.72
C GLU A 104 -36.75 -8.33 20.82
N ILE A 105 -36.88 -9.51 21.41
CA ILE A 105 -35.80 -10.52 21.44
C ILE A 105 -35.45 -11.00 20.02
N GLU A 106 -36.44 -11.34 19.20
CA GLU A 106 -36.21 -11.70 17.78
C GLU A 106 -35.56 -10.56 16.99
N TYR A 107 -35.96 -9.31 17.25
CA TYR A 107 -35.37 -8.14 16.61
C TYR A 107 -33.88 -7.98 16.99
N GLN A 108 -33.54 -8.14 18.28
CA GLN A 108 -32.14 -8.09 18.70
C GLN A 108 -31.31 -9.26 18.13
N ASP A 109 -31.88 -10.44 17.96
CA ASP A 109 -31.21 -11.58 17.32
C ASP A 109 -30.91 -11.30 15.83
N LEU A 110 -31.84 -10.67 15.13
CA LEU A 110 -31.63 -10.23 13.74
C LEU A 110 -30.53 -9.17 13.62
N GLU A 111 -30.45 -8.22 14.55
CA GLU A 111 -29.37 -7.21 14.57
C GLU A 111 -28.00 -7.85 14.79
N ILE A 112 -27.91 -8.88 15.64
CA ILE A 112 -26.67 -9.66 15.83
C ILE A 112 -26.27 -10.34 14.52
N GLN A 113 -27.21 -11.05 13.87
CA GLN A 113 -26.94 -11.73 12.60
C GLN A 113 -26.53 -10.78 11.47
N LEU A 114 -27.02 -9.54 11.48
CA LEU A 114 -26.64 -8.51 10.51
C LEU A 114 -25.24 -7.94 10.79
N ALA A 115 -24.86 -7.88 12.06
CA ALA A 115 -23.58 -7.35 12.50
C ALA A 115 -22.43 -8.37 12.41
N GLU A 116 -22.72 -9.67 12.51
CA GLU A 116 -21.79 -10.78 12.21
C GLU A 116 -21.28 -10.78 10.74
#